data_AF-A0A538N1G8-F1
#
_entry.id   AF-A0A538N1G8-F1
#
_cell.length_a   1.000
_cell.length_b   1.000
_cell.length_c   1.000
_cell.angle_alpha   90.00
_cell.angle_beta   90.00
_cell.angle_gamma   90.00
#
_symmetry.space_group_name_H-M   'P 1'
#
loop_
_entity.id
_entity.type
_entity.pdbx_description
1 polymer ?
#
loop_
_entity_poly.entity_id
_entity_poly.type
_entity_poly.pdbx_seq_one_letter_code
_entity_poly.pdbx_strand_id
1 'polypeptide(L)'
;MISLARYSSGSQSSVSTWPPSWTYVRNSCSLASTTLLCSTLTIVRVPQVSTRRNELTRQAARLFAEKGYHGTSIGDLAEAMGVQKGSLYAHISSKQDLLYETMAEGARAFHAGLDVIPDDAPVTEKIRLALRSHLQVVADQLDVATVFVQEWRYLEGKRREEIVAERRRY
;
A
#
# COMPACT_ATOMS: atom_id res chain seq x y z
N MET A 1 0.00 4.78 -74.50
CA MET A 1 0.88 3.86 -73.75
C MET A 1 1.12 4.53 -72.38
N ILE A 2 0.52 3.98 -71.30
CA ILE A 2 0.76 4.28 -69.86
C ILE A 2 0.27 5.70 -69.41
N SER A 3 -0.44 5.96 -68.30
CA SER A 3 -1.01 5.18 -67.19
C SER A 3 -2.05 6.03 -66.42
N LEU A 4 -2.93 5.31 -65.72
CA LEU A 4 -3.98 5.66 -64.74
C LEU A 4 -3.46 6.59 -63.61
N ALA A 5 -4.26 7.43 -62.93
CA ALA A 5 -5.33 6.97 -62.03
C ALA A 5 -6.39 8.05 -61.70
N ARG A 6 -7.65 7.59 -61.58
CA ARG A 6 -8.79 8.29 -60.99
C ARG A 6 -8.82 8.03 -59.48
N TYR A 7 -9.17 9.04 -58.70
CA TYR A 7 -10.03 8.85 -57.54
C TYR A 7 -10.82 10.14 -57.25
N SER A 8 -12.14 10.05 -57.32
CA SER A 8 -13.08 11.12 -57.03
C SER A 8 -14.06 10.66 -55.95
N SER A 9 -14.49 11.63 -55.14
CA SER A 9 -15.69 11.64 -54.27
C SER A 9 -15.71 10.64 -53.10
N GLY A 10 -16.07 10.99 -51.87
CA GLY A 10 -16.65 12.22 -51.33
C GLY A 10 -17.45 11.84 -50.08
N SER A 11 -17.39 12.65 -49.03
CA SER A 11 -18.55 13.05 -48.22
C SER A 11 -18.10 14.09 -47.20
N GLN A 12 -18.71 15.27 -47.29
CA GLN A 12 -18.57 16.34 -46.32
C GLN A 12 -19.55 16.09 -45.18
N SER A 13 -19.12 16.33 -43.94
CA SER A 13 -20.02 16.85 -42.91
C SER A 13 -19.24 17.56 -41.79
N SER A 14 -19.32 18.89 -41.85
CA SER A 14 -19.39 19.84 -40.73
C SER A 14 -18.21 19.95 -39.77
N VAL A 15 -17.38 20.97 -40.03
CA VAL A 15 -16.43 21.57 -39.08
C VAL A 15 -17.20 22.47 -38.12
N SER A 16 -17.18 22.18 -36.81
CA SER A 16 -17.51 23.16 -35.77
C SER A 16 -16.34 23.28 -34.79
N THR A 17 -15.90 24.52 -34.63
CA THR A 17 -14.69 24.96 -33.95
C THR A 17 -14.86 25.11 -32.42
N TRP A 18 -13.92 24.54 -31.67
CA TRP A 18 -13.46 24.85 -30.29
C TRP A 18 -14.19 24.23 -29.06
N PRO A 19 -13.46 23.89 -27.95
CA PRO A 19 -12.04 24.15 -27.64
C PRO A 19 -11.08 22.91 -27.64
N PRO A 20 -9.73 23.11 -27.57
CA PRO A 20 -8.72 22.18 -28.07
C PRO A 20 -7.77 21.65 -26.98
N SER A 21 -7.72 20.32 -26.81
CA SER A 21 -6.51 19.54 -26.42
C SER A 21 -6.82 18.10 -25.99
N TRP A 22 -8.08 17.65 -26.07
CA TRP A 22 -8.43 16.27 -25.72
C TRP A 22 -8.98 15.53 -26.94
N THR A 23 -8.16 14.69 -27.55
CA THR A 23 -8.66 13.60 -28.39
C THR A 23 -8.91 12.39 -27.51
N TYR A 24 -10.16 12.18 -27.12
CA TYR A 24 -10.63 10.96 -26.48
C TYR A 24 -10.74 9.87 -27.53
N VAL A 25 -9.75 8.96 -27.58
CA VAL A 25 -9.85 7.74 -28.38
C VAL A 25 -10.58 6.70 -27.55
N ARG A 26 -11.86 6.48 -27.87
CA ARG A 26 -12.57 5.27 -27.47
C ARG A 26 -11.96 4.13 -28.28
N ASN A 27 -11.08 3.34 -27.67
CA ASN A 27 -10.50 2.18 -28.35
C ASN A 27 -11.61 1.20 -28.73
N SER A 28 -11.96 1.21 -30.01
CA SER A 28 -12.58 0.10 -30.71
C SER A 28 -11.55 -1.04 -30.76
N CYS A 29 -11.77 -2.08 -29.95
CA CYS A 29 -10.90 -3.25 -29.91
C CYS A 29 -11.05 -4.06 -31.20
N SER A 30 -10.09 -3.94 -32.12
CA SER A 30 -9.95 -4.80 -33.29
C SER A 30 -9.03 -5.96 -32.94
N LEU A 31 -9.60 -7.17 -32.83
CA LEU A 31 -8.86 -8.41 -32.61
C LEU A 31 -8.05 -8.74 -33.88
N ALA A 32 -6.75 -8.46 -33.84
CA ALA A 32 -5.77 -9.05 -34.75
C ALA A 32 -4.51 -9.42 -33.97
N SER A 33 -4.30 -10.74 -33.87
CA SER A 33 -3.10 -11.49 -33.49
C SER A 33 -1.85 -10.72 -33.07
N THR A 34 -1.40 -10.94 -31.83
CA THR A 34 -0.23 -11.80 -31.48
C THR A 34 0.31 -11.39 -30.10
N THR A 35 0.21 -12.33 -29.15
CA THR A 35 0.91 -12.37 -27.85
C THR A 35 0.52 -11.33 -26.78
N LEU A 36 -0.41 -11.78 -25.95
CA LEU A 36 -0.68 -11.40 -24.57
C LEU A 36 0.57 -10.97 -23.79
N LEU A 37 0.56 -9.78 -23.20
CA LEU A 37 1.03 -9.52 -21.83
C LEU A 37 0.29 -8.27 -21.32
N CYS A 38 -1.03 -8.40 -21.15
CA CYS A 38 -1.74 -7.55 -20.21
C CYS A 38 -1.25 -7.98 -18.83
N SER A 39 -0.16 -7.38 -18.36
CA SER A 39 0.40 -7.64 -17.02
C SER A 39 -0.51 -6.99 -15.99
N THR A 40 -1.72 -7.52 -15.83
CA THR A 40 -2.47 -7.38 -14.60
C THR A 40 -1.65 -8.05 -13.52
N LEU A 41 -0.95 -7.24 -12.73
CA LEU A 41 -0.42 -7.60 -11.42
C LEU A 41 -1.61 -8.05 -10.57
N THR A 42 -1.93 -9.33 -10.65
CA THR A 42 -2.80 -9.99 -9.68
C THR A 42 -2.04 -10.00 -8.36
N ILE A 43 -2.49 -9.20 -7.40
CA ILE A 43 -1.99 -9.22 -6.03
C ILE A 43 -2.36 -10.59 -5.46
N VAL A 44 -1.43 -11.53 -5.48
CA VAL A 44 -1.58 -12.81 -4.77
C VAL A 44 -1.25 -12.52 -3.31
N ARG A 45 -2.29 -12.42 -2.48
CA ARG A 45 -2.13 -12.34 -1.02
C ARG A 45 -1.57 -13.66 -0.54
N VAL A 46 -0.27 -13.70 -0.21
CA VAL A 46 0.35 -14.88 0.40
C VAL A 46 -0.23 -15.05 1.80
N PRO A 47 -0.90 -16.18 2.12
CA PRO A 47 -1.37 -16.43 3.47
C PRO A 47 -0.15 -16.64 4.39
N GLN A 48 0.15 -15.63 5.20
CA GLN A 48 1.14 -15.78 6.27
C GLN A 48 0.60 -16.76 7.30
N VAL A 49 1.34 -17.83 7.59
CA VAL A 49 1.03 -18.76 8.69
C VAL A 49 1.00 -17.92 9.98
N SER A 50 -0.20 -17.71 10.54
CA SER A 50 -0.38 -16.81 11.67
C SER A 50 0.09 -17.49 12.95
N THR A 51 1.27 -17.12 13.42
CA THR A 51 1.67 -17.44 14.79
C THR A 51 0.74 -16.71 15.76
N ARG A 52 0.60 -17.23 16.99
CA ARG A 52 -0.14 -16.53 18.06
C ARG A 52 0.39 -15.11 18.29
N ARG A 53 1.68 -14.91 18.06
CA ARG A 53 2.34 -13.60 18.13
C ARG A 53 1.86 -12.65 17.03
N ASN A 54 1.81 -13.10 15.78
CA ASN A 54 1.35 -12.28 14.66
C ASN A 54 -0.11 -11.85 14.85
N GLU A 55 -0.96 -12.74 15.37
CA GLU A 55 -2.35 -12.39 15.66
C GLU A 55 -2.46 -11.34 16.76
N LEU A 56 -1.66 -11.48 17.82
CA LEU A 56 -1.59 -10.49 18.88
C LEU A 56 -1.11 -9.12 18.37
N THR A 57 -0.06 -9.06 17.55
CA THR A 57 0.42 -7.78 16.96
C THR A 57 -0.67 -7.14 16.10
N ARG A 58 -1.43 -7.93 15.35
CA ARG A 58 -2.54 -7.43 14.54
C ARG A 58 -3.69 -6.87 15.39
N GLN A 59 -4.10 -7.59 16.44
CA GLN A 59 -5.13 -7.11 17.36
C GLN A 59 -4.66 -5.86 18.12
N ALA A 60 -3.37 -5.79 18.45
CA ALA A 60 -2.78 -4.62 19.07
C ALA A 60 -2.79 -3.41 18.14
N ALA A 61 -2.38 -3.58 16.88
CA ALA A 61 -2.45 -2.54 15.87
C ALA A 61 -3.86 -1.96 15.76
N ARG A 62 -4.86 -2.84 15.66
CA ARG A 62 -6.26 -2.44 15.61
C ARG A 62 -6.70 -1.65 16.84
N LEU A 63 -6.45 -2.16 18.04
CA LEU A 63 -6.84 -1.47 19.27
C LEU A 63 -6.10 -0.14 19.48
N PHE A 64 -4.82 -0.08 19.14
CA PHE A 64 -4.05 1.17 19.18
C PHE A 64 -4.55 2.18 18.15
N ALA A 65 -4.98 1.75 16.96
CA ALA A 65 -5.59 2.63 15.97
C ALA A 65 -6.97 3.15 16.41
N GLU A 66 -7.79 2.31 17.04
CA GLU A 66 -9.15 2.67 17.49
C GLU A 66 -9.16 3.52 18.78
N LYS A 67 -8.34 3.16 19.78
CA LYS A 67 -8.38 3.74 21.14
C LYS A 67 -7.13 4.55 21.50
N GLY A 68 -6.10 4.55 20.65
CA GLY A 68 -4.77 5.07 20.98
C GLY A 68 -3.97 4.14 21.91
N TYR A 69 -2.67 4.39 22.02
CA TYR A 69 -1.78 3.60 22.88
C TYR A 69 -2.17 3.67 24.35
N HIS A 70 -2.45 4.87 24.88
CA HIS A 70 -2.81 5.03 26.30
C HIS A 70 -4.21 4.51 26.63
N GLY A 71 -5.17 4.61 25.70
CA GLY A 71 -6.53 4.11 25.86
C GLY A 71 -6.65 2.59 25.76
N THR A 72 -5.61 1.90 25.30
CA THR A 72 -5.58 0.44 25.20
C THR A 72 -4.91 -0.18 26.43
N SER A 73 -5.61 -1.10 27.10
CA SER A 73 -5.06 -1.90 28.20
C SER A 73 -4.68 -3.31 27.77
N ILE A 74 -3.89 -4.01 28.61
CA ILE A 74 -3.61 -5.43 28.43
C ILE A 74 -4.89 -6.28 28.60
N GLY A 75 -5.88 -5.77 29.35
CA GLY A 75 -7.19 -6.42 29.47
C GLY A 75 -7.95 -6.41 28.15
N ASP A 76 -8.01 -5.26 27.47
CA ASP A 76 -8.64 -5.13 26.14
C ASP A 76 -8.01 -6.10 25.13
N LEU A 77 -6.67 -6.22 25.16
CA LEU A 77 -5.95 -7.15 24.29
C LEU A 77 -6.29 -8.62 24.60
N ALA A 78 -6.39 -8.98 25.88
CA ALA A 78 -6.72 -10.34 26.28
C ALA A 78 -8.15 -10.71 25.88
N GLU A 79 -9.09 -9.78 26.05
CA GLU A 79 -10.47 -9.90 25.61
C GLU A 79 -10.57 -10.06 24.09
N ALA A 80 -9.90 -9.18 23.32
CA ALA A 80 -9.86 -9.27 21.86
C ALA A 80 -9.25 -10.58 21.36
N MET A 81 -8.29 -11.14 22.09
CA MET A 81 -7.62 -12.41 21.78
C MET A 81 -8.39 -13.64 22.28
N GLY A 82 -9.49 -13.47 23.04
CA GLY A 82 -10.27 -14.55 23.63
C GLY A 82 -9.49 -15.38 24.67
N VAL A 83 -8.56 -14.76 25.40
CA VAL A 83 -7.73 -15.45 26.40
C VAL A 83 -7.76 -14.75 27.75
N GLN A 84 -7.37 -15.47 28.80
CA GLN A 84 -7.17 -14.86 30.09
C GLN A 84 -5.97 -13.91 30.07
N LYS A 85 -6.07 -12.81 30.82
CA LYS A 85 -5.00 -11.81 30.94
C LYS A 85 -3.66 -12.42 31.35
N GLY A 86 -3.68 -13.40 32.26
CA GLY A 86 -2.49 -14.15 32.68
C GLY A 86 -1.80 -14.89 31.52
N SER A 87 -2.57 -15.53 30.65
CA SER A 87 -2.04 -16.20 29.45
C SER A 87 -1.42 -15.24 28.46
N LEU A 88 -1.93 -14.00 28.38
CA LEU A 88 -1.37 -13.00 27.48
C LEU A 88 0.02 -12.54 27.93
N TYR A 89 0.27 -12.41 29.23
CA TYR A 89 1.59 -12.08 29.77
C TYR A 89 2.67 -13.12 29.43
N ALA A 90 2.30 -14.36 29.10
CA ALA A 90 3.26 -15.34 28.58
C ALA A 90 3.76 -15.01 27.17
N HIS A 91 3.02 -14.19 26.42
CA HIS A 91 3.35 -13.79 25.06
C HIS A 91 3.85 -12.35 24.96
N ILE A 92 3.55 -11.47 25.92
CA ILE A 92 4.02 -10.08 25.93
C ILE A 92 4.94 -9.80 27.11
N SER A 93 6.08 -9.20 26.82
CA SER A 93 6.93 -8.62 27.86
C SER A 93 6.33 -7.31 28.40
N SER A 94 5.82 -6.45 27.52
CA SER A 94 5.17 -5.21 27.92
C SER A 94 4.27 -4.63 26.81
N LYS A 95 3.45 -3.62 27.16
CA LYS A 95 2.66 -2.86 26.17
C LYS A 95 3.57 -2.03 25.25
N GLN A 96 4.70 -1.53 25.75
CA GLN A 96 5.71 -0.82 24.95
C GLN A 96 6.35 -1.73 23.91
N ASP A 97 6.63 -2.99 24.26
CA ASP A 97 7.20 -3.98 23.34
C ASP A 97 6.24 -4.26 22.18
N LEU A 98 4.96 -4.42 22.52
CA LEU A 98 3.91 -4.68 21.53
C LEU A 98 3.66 -3.47 20.62
N LEU A 99 3.70 -2.25 21.17
CA LEU A 99 3.68 -1.03 20.36
C LEU A 99 4.86 -1.03 19.39
N TYR A 100 6.08 -1.19 19.90
CA TYR A 100 7.30 -1.20 19.08
C TYR A 100 7.24 -2.22 17.95
N GLU A 101 6.81 -3.46 18.23
CA GLU A 101 6.69 -4.50 17.22
C GLU A 101 5.68 -4.13 16.12
N THR A 102 4.54 -3.56 16.51
CA THR A 102 3.54 -3.05 15.56
C THR A 102 4.12 -1.95 14.67
N MET A 103 4.87 -1.01 15.27
CA MET A 103 5.50 0.07 14.50
C MET A 103 6.58 -0.46 13.57
N ALA A 104 7.38 -1.42 14.02
CA ALA A 104 8.43 -2.06 13.22
C ALA A 104 7.84 -2.86 12.05
N GLU A 105 6.68 -3.49 12.23
CA GLU A 105 5.93 -4.13 11.14
C GLU A 105 5.47 -3.11 10.09
N GLY A 106 4.89 -1.98 10.53
CA GLY A 106 4.54 -0.88 9.64
C GLY A 106 5.74 -0.33 8.86
N ALA A 107 6.85 -0.08 9.55
CA ALA A 107 8.10 0.38 8.93
C ALA A 107 8.58 -0.58 7.83
N ARG A 108 8.62 -1.88 8.13
CA ARG A 108 9.03 -2.91 7.15
C ARG A 108 8.09 -2.92 5.93
N ALA A 109 6.78 -2.80 6.13
CA ALA A 109 5.82 -2.79 5.02
C ALA A 109 6.03 -1.59 4.10
N PHE A 110 6.23 -0.40 4.68
CA PHE A 110 6.49 0.82 3.91
C PHE A 110 7.81 0.76 3.14
N HIS A 111 8.90 0.32 3.77
CA HIS A 111 10.21 0.17 3.11
C HIS A 111 10.20 -0.89 2.01
N ALA A 112 9.59 -2.05 2.25
CA ALA A 112 9.48 -3.11 1.25
C ALA A 112 8.78 -2.63 -0.04
N GLY A 113 7.84 -1.69 0.08
CA GLY A 113 7.18 -1.06 -1.07
C GLY A 113 8.08 -0.13 -1.89
N LEU A 114 9.14 0.42 -1.28
CA LEU A 114 10.16 1.24 -1.96
C LEU A 114 11.31 0.39 -2.51
N ASP A 115 11.69 -0.68 -1.80
CA ASP A 115 12.80 -1.57 -2.18
C ASP A 115 12.59 -2.26 -3.55
N VAL A 116 11.34 -2.35 -4.01
CA VAL A 116 10.98 -2.95 -5.31
C VAL A 116 11.01 -1.96 -6.48
N ILE A 117 11.30 -0.66 -6.23
CA ILE A 117 11.33 0.37 -7.26
C ILE A 117 12.68 0.30 -7.98
N PRO A 118 12.72 0.16 -9.33
CA PRO A 118 13.98 0.09 -10.06
C PRO A 118 14.80 1.38 -9.96
N ASP A 119 16.09 1.25 -9.69
CA ASP A 119 17.02 2.38 -9.57
C ASP A 119 17.21 3.16 -10.88
N ASP A 120 17.00 2.53 -12.02
CA ASP A 120 17.14 3.10 -13.36
C ASP A 120 15.83 3.65 -13.94
N ALA A 121 14.72 3.54 -13.21
CA ALA A 121 13.44 4.08 -13.66
C ALA A 121 13.45 5.62 -13.76
N PRO A 122 12.73 6.21 -14.74
CA PRO A 122 12.55 7.66 -14.81
C PRO A 122 11.97 8.23 -13.50
N VAL A 123 12.36 9.45 -13.12
CA VAL A 123 11.94 10.07 -11.85
C VAL A 123 10.42 10.10 -11.67
N THR A 124 9.68 10.44 -12.72
CA THR A 124 8.21 10.45 -12.70
C THR A 124 7.63 9.06 -12.43
N GLU A 125 8.24 8.02 -12.98
CA GLU A 125 7.84 6.63 -12.77
C GLU A 125 8.17 6.16 -11.36
N LYS A 126 9.33 6.54 -10.81
CA LYS A 126 9.69 6.28 -9.41
C LYS A 126 8.67 6.88 -8.44
N ILE A 127 8.29 8.15 -8.65
CA ILE A 127 7.27 8.82 -7.82
C ILE A 127 5.92 8.09 -7.94
N ARG A 128 5.52 7.70 -9.16
CA ARG A 128 4.27 6.97 -9.41
C ARG A 128 4.26 5.61 -8.71
N LEU A 129 5.36 4.87 -8.75
CA LEU A 129 5.51 3.59 -8.08
C LEU A 129 5.54 3.75 -6.56
N ALA A 130 6.31 4.71 -6.03
CA ALA A 130 6.37 5.01 -4.60
C ALA A 130 4.99 5.36 -4.03
N LEU A 131 4.24 6.23 -4.71
CA LEU A 131 2.88 6.60 -4.29
C LEU A 131 1.93 5.38 -4.34
N ARG A 132 2.03 4.56 -5.39
CA ARG A 132 1.22 3.34 -5.49
C ARG A 132 1.54 2.37 -4.34
N SER A 133 2.82 2.10 -4.08
CA SER A 133 3.26 1.23 -2.99
C SER A 133 2.81 1.77 -1.63
N HIS A 134 2.94 3.09 -1.41
CA HIS A 134 2.45 3.74 -0.18
C HIS A 134 0.96 3.51 0.03
N LEU A 135 0.14 3.79 -1.00
CA LEU A 135 -1.31 3.63 -0.94
C LEU A 135 -1.72 2.16 -0.77
N GLN A 136 -0.97 1.22 -1.34
CA GLN A 136 -1.21 -0.21 -1.13
C GLN A 136 -0.96 -0.62 0.33
N VAL A 137 0.14 -0.19 0.94
CA VAL A 137 0.41 -0.47 2.37
C VAL A 137 -0.70 0.09 3.25
N VAL A 138 -1.13 1.33 2.99
CA VAL A 138 -2.23 1.96 3.73
C VAL A 138 -3.56 1.22 3.52
N ALA A 139 -3.86 0.78 2.31
CA ALA A 139 -5.10 0.08 2.00
C ALA A 139 -5.14 -1.34 2.59
N ASP A 140 -4.01 -2.06 2.59
CA ASP A 140 -3.93 -3.44 3.07
C ASP A 140 -3.87 -3.54 4.60
N GLN A 141 -3.30 -2.52 5.25
CA GLN A 141 -2.98 -2.55 6.69
C GLN A 141 -3.21 -1.19 7.36
N LEU A 142 -4.42 -0.64 7.22
CA LEU A 142 -4.77 0.70 7.70
C LEU A 142 -4.46 0.92 9.19
N ASP A 143 -4.74 -0.08 10.04
CA ASP A 143 -4.49 0.01 11.49
C ASP A 143 -2.99 0.17 11.79
N VAL A 144 -2.16 -0.67 11.15
CA VAL A 144 -0.70 -0.64 11.31
C VAL A 144 -0.14 0.69 10.78
N ALA A 145 -0.62 1.15 9.62
CA ALA A 145 -0.23 2.43 9.05
C ALA A 145 -0.61 3.61 9.96
N THR A 146 -1.79 3.58 10.57
CA THR A 146 -2.27 4.61 11.51
C THR A 146 -1.36 4.68 12.74
N VAL A 147 -1.07 3.53 13.36
CA VAL A 147 -0.19 3.44 14.52
C VAL A 147 1.22 3.95 14.17
N PHE A 148 1.76 3.53 13.03
CA PHE A 148 3.07 3.98 12.54
C PHE A 148 3.18 5.50 12.39
N VAL A 149 2.10 6.15 11.94
CA VAL A 149 2.08 7.60 11.73
C VAL A 149 1.89 8.37 13.04
N GLN A 150 1.06 7.88 13.96
CA GLN A 150 0.57 8.69 15.08
C GLN A 150 1.22 8.37 16.44
N GLU A 151 1.59 7.12 16.67
CA GLU A 151 1.83 6.65 18.05
C GLU A 151 3.33 6.59 18.42
N TRP A 152 4.25 6.89 17.50
CA TRP A 152 5.71 6.81 17.72
C TRP A 152 6.19 7.70 18.87
N ARG A 153 5.45 8.78 19.15
CA ARG A 153 5.68 9.71 20.26
C ARG A 153 5.61 9.06 21.64
N TYR A 154 4.94 7.92 21.75
CA TYR A 154 4.76 7.18 23.00
C TYR A 154 5.78 6.07 23.20
N LEU A 155 6.66 5.83 22.23
CA LEU A 155 7.83 4.99 22.47
C LEU A 155 8.85 5.71 23.33
N GLU A 156 9.60 4.93 24.11
CA GLU A 156 10.62 5.43 25.02
C GLU A 156 12.02 4.91 24.66
N GLY A 157 13.05 5.70 25.00
CA GLY A 157 14.46 5.35 24.85
C GLY A 157 14.83 4.92 23.42
N LYS A 158 15.65 3.86 23.34
CA LYS A 158 16.22 3.33 22.09
C LYS A 158 15.16 2.97 21.04
N ARG A 159 14.00 2.44 21.47
CA ARG A 159 12.92 2.05 20.55
C ARG A 159 12.34 3.24 19.80
N ARG A 160 12.22 4.38 20.48
CA ARG A 160 11.78 5.63 19.85
C ARG A 160 12.80 6.09 18.83
N GLU A 161 14.08 6.05 19.17
CA GLU A 161 15.18 6.45 18.27
C GLU A 161 15.18 5.59 17.00
N GLU A 162 15.04 4.27 17.16
CA GLU A 162 14.96 3.31 16.05
C GLU A 162 13.77 3.63 15.13
N ILE A 163 12.56 3.78 15.66
CA ILE A 163 11.37 4.08 14.83
C ILE A 163 11.42 5.47 14.20
N VAL A 164 11.99 6.47 14.88
CA VAL A 164 12.19 7.80 14.28
C VAL A 164 13.20 7.73 13.13
N ALA A 165 14.26 6.93 13.25
CA ALA A 165 15.21 6.72 12.16
C ALA A 165 14.52 6.05 10.95
N GLU A 166 13.71 5.02 11.19
CA GLU A 166 12.94 4.38 10.11
C GLU A 166 11.98 5.35 9.41
N ARG A 167 11.28 6.20 10.17
CA ARG A 167 10.38 7.23 9.63
C ARG A 167 11.11 8.33 8.85
N ARG A 168 12.40 8.59 9.13
CA ARG A 168 13.22 9.55 8.39
C ARG A 168 13.83 8.96 7.13
N ARG A 169 14.07 7.64 7.13
CA ARG A 169 14.60 6.90 5.99
C ARG A 169 13.55 6.72 4.90
N TYR A 170 12.29 6.54 5.32
CA TYR A 170 11.12 6.50 4.44
C TYR A 170 10.77 7.89 3.91
#